data_AF-A0A3D1CV67-F1
#
_entry.id   AF-A0A3D1CV67-F1
#
_cell.length_a   1.000
_cell.length_b   1.000
_cell.length_c   1.000
_cell.angle_alpha   90.00
_cell.angle_beta   90.00
_cell.angle_gamma   90.00
#
_symmetry.space_group_name_H-M   'P 1'
#
loop_
_entity.id
_entity.type
_entity.pdbx_description
1 polymer ?
#
loop_
_entity_poly.entity_id
_entity_poly.type
_entity_poly.pdbx_seq_one_letter_code
_entity_poly.pdbx_strand_id
1 'polypeptide(L)'
;METHSRSWHQKHFETLTPTQKLADYVAAIIGSWSFIIFQTGLILIWIFLNVTAYIQHWDPYPFVLLNLLFSVQAAYAAPIIMMAQNRQSERDRIQATEDYNTNVTAKKEIEELQKSLARIETEKLDEILKRLK
;
A
#
# COMPACT_ATOMS: atom_id res chain seq x y z
N MET A 1 27.74 18.45 -7.08
CA MET A 1 26.57 18.34 -7.98
C MET A 1 26.07 16.91 -7.87
N GLU A 2 25.23 16.63 -6.87
CA GLU A 2 24.66 15.30 -6.69
C GLU A 2 23.56 15.08 -7.73
N THR A 3 23.77 14.10 -8.60
CA THR A 3 22.78 13.65 -9.56
C THR A 3 21.57 13.16 -8.80
N HIS A 4 20.46 13.89 -8.83
CA HIS A 4 19.14 13.37 -8.45
C HIS A 4 18.85 12.16 -9.33
N SER A 5 19.25 10.97 -8.87
CA SER A 5 18.94 9.71 -9.53
C SER A 5 17.42 9.59 -9.54
N ARG A 6 16.83 9.52 -10.74
CA ARG A 6 15.41 9.18 -10.92
C ARG A 6 15.07 8.04 -9.98
N SER A 7 14.09 8.23 -9.09
CA SER A 7 13.77 7.23 -8.09
C SER A 7 13.39 5.91 -8.79
N TRP A 8 13.75 4.78 -8.20
CA TRP A 8 13.43 3.45 -8.74
C TRP A 8 11.93 3.28 -9.05
N HIS A 9 11.08 4.01 -8.31
CA HIS A 9 9.65 4.09 -8.54
C HIS A 9 9.27 4.62 -9.94
N GLN A 10 9.99 5.58 -10.51
CA GLN A 10 9.69 6.12 -11.85
C GLN A 10 10.04 5.14 -12.97
N LYS A 11 11.12 4.37 -12.83
CA LYS A 11 11.47 3.32 -13.81
C LYS A 11 10.44 2.19 -13.86
N HIS A 12 9.76 1.91 -12.74
CA HIS A 12 8.79 0.82 -12.67
C HIS A 12 7.55 1.08 -13.52
N PHE A 13 7.02 2.31 -13.51
CA PHE A 13 5.85 2.69 -14.32
C PHE A 13 6.08 2.64 -15.83
N GLU A 14 7.32 2.83 -16.28
CA GLU A 14 7.69 2.75 -17.70
C GLU A 14 7.83 1.31 -18.20
N THR A 15 8.07 0.33 -17.30
CA THR A 15 8.17 -1.10 -17.62
C THR A 15 6.87 -1.88 -17.46
N LEU A 16 5.76 -1.24 -17.03
CA LEU A 16 4.49 -1.94 -16.83
C LEU A 16 3.96 -2.45 -18.18
N THR A 17 3.68 -3.75 -18.24
CA THR A 17 3.00 -4.35 -19.37
C THR A 17 1.60 -3.72 -19.53
N PRO A 18 1.02 -3.72 -20.74
CA PRO A 18 -0.33 -3.22 -20.95
C PRO A 18 -1.37 -3.88 -20.02
N THR A 19 -1.15 -5.16 -19.67
CA THR A 19 -1.99 -5.91 -18.74
C THR A 19 -1.91 -5.39 -17.31
N GLN A 20 -0.72 -5.00 -16.84
CA GLN A 20 -0.55 -4.41 -15.51
C GLN A 20 -1.22 -3.05 -15.40
N LYS A 21 -1.11 -2.21 -16.44
CA LYS A 21 -1.80 -0.90 -16.47
C LYS A 21 -3.33 -1.05 -16.40
N LEU A 22 -3.87 -2.04 -17.09
CA LEU A 22 -5.30 -2.35 -17.02
C LEU A 22 -5.69 -2.87 -15.63
N ALA A 23 -4.88 -3.75 -15.05
CA ALA A 23 -5.12 -4.27 -13.70
C ALA A 23 -5.11 -3.14 -12.65
N ASP A 24 -4.16 -2.22 -12.72
CA ASP A 24 -4.09 -1.05 -11.83
C ASP A 24 -5.32 -0.16 -11.97
N TYR A 25 -5.79 0.06 -13.21
CA TYR A 25 -7.01 0.83 -13.46
C TYR A 25 -8.26 0.15 -12.87
N VAL A 26 -8.38 -1.17 -13.05
CA VAL A 26 -9.48 -1.96 -12.49
C VAL A 26 -9.43 -1.97 -10.96
N ALA A 27 -8.24 -2.10 -10.37
CA ALA A 27 -8.04 -2.03 -8.92
C ALA A 27 -8.40 -0.63 -8.37
N ALA A 28 -8.10 0.45 -9.09
CA ALA A 28 -8.52 1.79 -8.69
C ALA A 28 -10.05 1.93 -8.67
N ILE A 29 -10.75 1.31 -9.63
CA ILE A 29 -12.22 1.33 -9.69
C ILE A 29 -12.84 0.48 -8.58
N ILE A 30 -12.41 -0.78 -8.42
CA ILE A 30 -12.98 -1.70 -7.43
C ILE A 30 -12.68 -1.23 -5.99
N GLY A 31 -11.59 -0.49 -5.79
CA GLY A 31 -11.15 0.02 -4.48
C GLY A 31 -11.79 1.35 -4.10
N SER A 32 -12.75 1.86 -4.90
CA SER A 32 -13.41 3.13 -4.66
C SER A 32 -14.70 2.98 -3.85
N TRP A 33 -14.97 3.96 -2.98
CA TRP A 33 -16.25 4.08 -2.27
C TRP A 33 -17.44 4.16 -3.22
N SER A 34 -17.28 4.79 -4.39
CA SER A 34 -18.34 4.89 -5.39
C SER A 34 -18.74 3.53 -5.95
N PHE A 35 -17.80 2.58 -6.05
CA PHE A 35 -18.07 1.23 -6.54
C PHE A 35 -18.94 0.44 -5.56
N ILE A 36 -18.68 0.54 -4.26
CA ILE A 36 -19.51 -0.11 -3.24
C ILE A 36 -20.93 0.39 -3.30
N ILE A 37 -21.13 1.71 -3.39
CA ILE A 37 -22.48 2.31 -3.45
C ILE A 37 -23.22 1.81 -4.70
N PHE A 38 -22.55 1.79 -5.86
CA PHE A 38 -23.12 1.28 -7.09
C PHE A 38 -23.49 -0.22 -7.00
N GLN A 39 -22.57 -1.06 -6.51
CA GLN A 39 -22.79 -2.48 -6.28
C GLN A 39 -23.96 -2.72 -5.31
N THR A 40 -24.06 -1.90 -4.27
CA THR A 40 -25.16 -1.95 -3.29
C THR A 40 -26.49 -1.62 -3.94
N GLY A 41 -26.54 -0.55 -4.73
CA GLY A 41 -27.75 -0.19 -5.50
C GLY A 41 -28.18 -1.31 -6.44
N LEU A 42 -27.23 -1.91 -7.17
CA LEU A 42 -27.51 -3.02 -8.08
C LEU A 42 -28.09 -4.23 -7.35
N ILE A 43 -27.52 -4.60 -6.20
CA ILE A 43 -28.02 -5.69 -5.36
C ILE A 43 -29.42 -5.38 -4.84
N LEU A 44 -29.67 -4.16 -4.37
CA LEU A 44 -31.00 -3.76 -3.88
C LEU A 44 -32.05 -3.81 -4.99
N ILE A 45 -31.72 -3.33 -6.20
CA ILE A 45 -32.59 -3.42 -7.37
C ILE A 45 -32.86 -4.90 -7.70
N TRP A 46 -31.82 -5.73 -7.69
CA TRP A 46 -31.94 -7.16 -7.96
C TRP A 46 -32.81 -7.89 -6.93
N ILE A 47 -32.63 -7.60 -5.64
CA ILE A 47 -33.49 -8.10 -4.56
C ILE A 47 -34.93 -7.67 -4.80
N PHE A 48 -35.17 -6.40 -5.11
CA PHE A 48 -36.52 -5.89 -5.34
C PHE A 48 -37.22 -6.57 -6.52
N LEU A 49 -36.51 -6.77 -7.64
CA LEU A 49 -37.01 -7.52 -8.80
C LEU A 49 -37.30 -8.99 -8.45
N ASN A 50 -36.43 -9.65 -7.69
CA ASN A 50 -36.63 -11.04 -7.30
C ASN A 50 -37.81 -11.17 -6.34
N VAL A 51 -37.89 -10.33 -5.31
CA VAL A 51 -39.02 -10.32 -4.36
C VAL A 51 -40.32 -10.10 -5.13
N THR A 52 -40.40 -9.08 -5.98
CA THR A 52 -41.64 -8.80 -6.76
C THR A 52 -42.02 -9.90 -7.74
N ALA A 53 -41.05 -10.58 -8.36
CA ALA A 53 -41.30 -11.71 -9.25
C ALA A 53 -41.69 -13.00 -8.51
N TYR A 54 -41.22 -13.20 -7.26
CA TYR A 54 -41.43 -14.42 -6.47
C TYR A 54 -42.52 -14.30 -5.38
N ILE A 55 -43.22 -13.17 -5.25
CA ILE A 55 -44.27 -12.90 -4.25
C ILE A 55 -45.37 -13.99 -4.18
N GLN A 56 -45.50 -14.87 -5.18
CA GLN A 56 -46.49 -15.96 -5.18
C GLN A 56 -46.03 -17.27 -4.48
N HIS A 57 -44.73 -17.46 -4.20
CA HIS A 57 -44.22 -18.68 -3.54
C HIS A 57 -43.10 -18.33 -2.55
N TRP A 58 -43.46 -18.21 -1.27
CA TRP A 58 -42.50 -17.91 -0.20
C TRP A 58 -41.55 -19.11 0.00
N ASP A 59 -40.39 -19.04 -0.66
CA ASP A 59 -39.20 -19.91 -0.65
C ASP A 59 -39.40 -21.45 -0.67
N PRO A 60 -39.87 -22.02 -1.81
CA PRO A 60 -39.73 -23.45 -2.08
C PRO A 60 -38.28 -23.83 -2.39
N TYR A 61 -37.91 -25.07 -2.10
CA TYR A 61 -36.63 -25.68 -2.48
C TYR A 61 -36.35 -25.46 -3.98
N PRO A 62 -35.18 -24.93 -4.41
CA PRO A 62 -33.91 -24.76 -3.70
C PRO A 62 -33.69 -23.31 -3.24
N PHE A 63 -33.68 -23.07 -1.92
CA PHE A 63 -33.55 -21.78 -1.23
C PHE A 63 -32.83 -20.66 -2.03
N VAL A 64 -33.56 -19.93 -2.86
CA VAL A 64 -33.00 -18.94 -3.79
C VAL A 64 -32.47 -17.75 -3.00
N LEU A 65 -33.19 -17.37 -1.93
CA LEU A 65 -32.84 -16.23 -1.08
C LEU A 65 -31.56 -16.49 -0.28
N LEU A 66 -31.36 -17.72 0.20
CA LEU A 66 -30.16 -18.10 0.94
C LEU A 66 -28.92 -18.13 0.04
N ASN A 67 -29.04 -18.67 -1.17
CA ASN A 67 -27.96 -18.63 -2.16
C ASN A 67 -27.63 -17.18 -2.60
N LEU A 68 -28.65 -16.33 -2.72
CA LEU A 68 -28.47 -14.91 -3.00
C LEU A 68 -27.66 -14.23 -1.90
N LEU A 69 -28.01 -14.48 -0.63
CA LEU A 69 -27.33 -13.89 0.52
C LEU A 69 -25.84 -14.25 0.54
N PHE A 70 -25.50 -15.53 0.34
CA PHE A 70 -24.11 -15.97 0.27
C PHE A 70 -23.35 -15.38 -0.92
N SER A 71 -23.99 -15.25 -2.09
CA SER A 71 -23.38 -14.64 -3.27
C SER A 71 -23.06 -13.17 -3.04
N VAL A 72 -23.99 -12.44 -2.42
CA VAL A 72 -23.80 -11.03 -2.03
C VAL A 72 -22.67 -10.90 -1.01
N GLN A 73 -22.63 -11.75 0.01
CA GLN A 73 -21.59 -11.75 1.03
C GLN A 73 -20.20 -11.91 0.40
N ALA A 74 -20.04 -12.86 -0.52
CA ALA A 74 -18.77 -13.07 -1.23
C ALA A 74 -18.39 -11.87 -2.10
N ALA A 75 -19.35 -11.25 -2.79
CA ALA A 75 -19.11 -10.11 -3.68
C ALA A 75 -18.59 -8.87 -2.93
N TYR A 76 -19.02 -8.62 -1.68
CA TYR A 76 -18.53 -7.49 -0.88
C TYR A 76 -17.15 -7.70 -0.29
N ALA A 77 -16.71 -8.95 -0.08
CA ALA A 77 -15.43 -9.23 0.54
C ALA A 77 -14.26 -8.70 -0.31
N ALA A 78 -14.29 -8.93 -1.63
CA ALA A 78 -13.22 -8.53 -2.55
C ALA A 78 -12.87 -7.02 -2.53
N PRO A 79 -13.83 -6.08 -2.72
CA PRO A 79 -13.52 -4.65 -2.68
C PRO A 79 -13.07 -4.20 -1.28
N ILE A 80 -13.69 -4.72 -0.21
CA ILE A 80 -13.30 -4.40 1.18
C ILE A 80 -11.85 -4.79 1.46
N ILE A 81 -11.46 -6.02 1.08
CA ILE A 81 -10.08 -6.49 1.19
C ILE A 81 -9.14 -5.56 0.43
N MET A 82 -9.50 -5.19 -0.80
CA MET A 82 -8.63 -4.35 -1.63
C MET A 82 -8.50 -2.93 -1.09
N MET A 83 -9.54 -2.34 -0.47
CA MET A 83 -9.42 -1.07 0.23
C MET A 83 -8.54 -1.17 1.48
N ALA A 84 -8.66 -2.27 2.24
CA ALA A 84 -7.78 -2.52 3.37
C ALA A 84 -6.32 -2.62 2.92
N GLN A 85 -6.07 -3.28 1.78
CA GLN A 85 -4.76 -3.36 1.14
C GLN A 85 -4.25 -2.01 0.67
N ASN A 86 -5.06 -1.19 -0.01
CA ASN A 86 -4.66 0.16 -0.43
C ASN A 86 -4.24 1.02 0.78
N ARG A 87 -5.05 1.01 1.85
CA ARG A 87 -4.71 1.72 3.10
C ARG A 87 -3.46 1.17 3.78
N GLN A 88 -3.22 -0.14 3.70
CA GLN A 88 -1.98 -0.74 4.23
C GLN A 88 -0.78 -0.27 3.43
N SER A 89 -0.86 -0.31 2.10
CA SER A 89 0.21 0.14 1.20
C SER A 89 0.55 1.63 1.40
N GLU A 90 -0.44 2.48 1.61
CA GLU A 90 -0.19 3.90 1.94
C GLU A 90 0.56 4.07 3.26
N ARG A 91 0.20 3.31 4.30
CA ARG A 91 0.92 3.32 5.58
C ARG A 91 2.36 2.82 5.41
N ASP A 92 2.54 1.71 4.70
CA ASP A 92 3.85 1.12 4.44
C ASP A 92 4.74 2.12 3.66
N ARG A 93 4.17 2.88 2.72
CA ARG A 93 4.88 3.93 1.99
C ARG A 93 5.35 5.07 2.90
N ILE A 94 4.49 5.52 3.82
CA ILE A 94 4.84 6.57 4.79
C ILE A 94 5.95 6.05 5.71
N GLN A 95 5.79 4.84 6.26
CA GLN A 95 6.79 4.22 7.13
C GLN A 95 8.14 4.10 6.41
N ALA A 96 8.17 3.61 5.17
CA ALA A 96 9.40 3.49 4.39
C ALA A 96 10.08 4.85 4.14
N THR A 97 9.31 5.92 4.01
CA THR A 97 9.84 7.28 3.84
C THR A 97 10.48 7.79 5.14
N GLU A 98 9.85 7.57 6.28
CA GLU A 98 10.40 7.92 7.60
C GLU A 98 11.64 7.10 7.94
N ASP A 99 11.61 5.80 7.67
CA ASP A 99 12.77 4.91 7.85
C ASP A 99 13.94 5.37 6.97
N TYR A 100 13.67 5.78 5.72
CA TYR A 100 14.68 6.34 4.83
C TYR A 100 15.32 7.62 5.39
N ASN A 101 14.50 8.58 5.86
CA ASN A 101 14.99 9.83 6.45
C ASN A 101 15.83 9.59 7.71
N THR A 102 15.39 8.64 8.55
CA THR A 102 16.13 8.22 9.75
C THR A 102 17.47 7.61 9.37
N ASN A 103 17.51 6.73 8.37
CA ASN A 103 18.75 6.12 7.89
C ASN A 103 19.73 7.14 7.31
N VAL A 104 19.25 8.16 6.57
CA VAL A 104 20.09 9.23 6.05
C VAL A 104 20.69 10.05 7.18
N THR A 105 19.90 10.36 8.22
CA THR A 105 20.37 11.09 9.40
C THR A 105 21.39 10.27 10.18
N ALA A 106 21.10 9.00 10.47
CA ALA A 106 22.02 8.10 11.14
C ALA A 106 23.34 7.95 10.38
N LYS A 107 23.31 7.88 9.04
CA LYS A 107 24.51 7.85 8.21
C LYS A 107 25.38 9.10 8.42
N LYS A 108 24.77 10.29 8.44
CA LYS A 108 25.50 11.56 8.68
C LYS A 108 26.12 11.59 10.07
N GLU A 109 25.37 11.19 11.09
CA GLU A 109 25.88 11.10 12.46
C GLU A 109 27.08 10.14 12.57
N ILE A 110 27.02 8.99 11.91
CA ILE A 110 28.14 8.04 11.85
C ILE A 110 29.36 8.66 11.15
N GLU A 111 29.17 9.36 10.03
CA GLU A 111 30.27 10.05 9.33
C GLU A 111 30.91 11.15 10.21
N GLU A 112 30.11 11.87 11.00
CA GLU A 112 30.60 12.87 11.96
C GLU A 112 31.36 12.22 13.12
N LEU A 113 30.85 11.11 13.67
CA LEU A 113 31.54 10.34 14.69
C LEU A 113 32.88 9.79 14.18
N GLN A 114 32.93 9.26 12.96
CA GLN A 114 34.16 8.78 12.34
C GLN A 114 35.20 9.90 12.19
N LYS A 115 34.77 11.09 11.75
CA LYS A 115 35.67 12.27 11.66
C LYS A 115 36.19 12.68 13.04
N SER A 116 35.33 12.69 14.06
CA SER A 116 35.74 13.02 15.42
C SER A 116 36.73 12.00 15.99
N LEU A 117 36.51 10.70 15.76
CA LEU A 117 37.43 9.64 16.18
C LEU A 117 38.79 9.76 15.50
N ALA A 118 38.81 9.95 14.18
CA ALA A 118 40.05 10.15 13.43
C ALA A 118 40.83 11.38 13.94
N ARG A 119 40.13 12.48 14.25
CA ARG A 119 40.77 13.67 14.84
C ARG A 119 41.41 13.36 16.20
N ILE A 120 40.69 12.68 17.09
CA ILE A 120 41.21 12.29 18.41
C ILE A 120 42.43 11.36 18.27
N GLU A 121 42.39 10.41 17.34
CA GLU A 121 43.50 9.51 17.04
C GLU A 121 44.75 10.29 16.64
N THR A 122 44.62 11.23 15.69
CA THR A 122 45.76 12.07 15.26
C THR A 122 46.31 12.95 16.39
N GLU A 123 45.44 13.57 17.19
CA GLU A 123 45.84 14.43 18.30
C GLU A 123 46.59 13.65 19.38
N LYS A 124 46.15 12.42 19.68
CA LYS A 124 46.83 11.53 20.63
C LYS A 124 48.17 11.05 20.11
N LEU A 125 48.28 10.77 18.80
CA LEU A 125 49.54 10.38 18.17
C LEU A 125 50.59 11.50 18.28
N ASP A 126 50.18 12.74 17.99
CA ASP A 126 51.03 13.93 18.11
C ASP A 126 51.48 14.18 19.56
N GLU A 127 50.58 14.00 20.53
CA GLU A 127 50.90 14.15 21.95
C GLU A 127 51.95 13.14 22.42
N ILE A 128 51.85 11.87 21.98
CA ILE A 128 52.81 10.81 22.31
C ILE A 128 54.18 11.11 21.68
N LEU A 129 54.22 11.50 20.40
CA LEU A 129 55.46 11.85 19.70
C LEU A 129 56.17 13.01 20.38
N LYS A 130 55.43 14.00 20.87
CA LYS A 130 55.99 15.15 21.59
C LYS A 130 56.61 14.77 22.94
N ARG A 131 56.08 13.76 23.64
CA ARG A 131 56.62 13.29 24.93
C ARG A 131 57.84 12.37 24.79
N LEU A 132 58.04 11.77 23.62
CA LEU A 132 59.18 10.88 23.33
C LEU A 132 60.46 11.63 22.89
N LYS A 133 60.37 12.94 22.65
CA LYS A 133 61.45 13.79 22.17
C LYS A 133 61.93 14.72 23.27
#